data_AF-A0AB73UZG8-F1
#
_entry.id   AF-A0AB73UZG8-F1
#
_cell.length_a   1.000
_cell.length_b   1.000
_cell.length_c   1.000
_cell.angle_alpha   90.00
_cell.angle_beta   90.00
_cell.angle_gamma   90.00
#
_symmetry.space_group_name_H-M   'P 1'
#
loop_
_entity.id
_entity.type
_entity.pdbx_description
1 polymer ?
#
loop_
_entity_poly.entity_id
_entity_poly.type
_entity_poly.pdbx_seq_one_letter_code
_entity_poly.pdbx_strand_id
1 'polypeptide(L)' 'MNKAAPADLRKCLEAANMLASFGIRFVPMPAATDAEYAMLSAMFMDKLESLAVEAEKSEGGAA' A
#
# COMPACT_ATOMS: atom_id res chain seq x y z
N MET A 1 3.38 -23.36 5.03
CA MET A 1 2.69 -22.13 4.62
C MET A 1 1.86 -22.43 3.39
N ASN A 2 0.58 -22.05 3.38
CA ASN A 2 -0.25 -22.12 2.19
C ASN A 2 0.26 -21.08 1.18
N LYS A 3 0.40 -21.47 -0.08
CA LYS A 3 0.81 -20.53 -1.14
C LYS A 3 -0.35 -19.58 -1.42
N ALA A 4 -0.06 -18.30 -1.55
CA ALA A 4 -1.04 -17.33 -2.06
C ALA A 4 -1.53 -17.77 -3.44
N ALA A 5 -2.80 -17.50 -3.75
CA ALA A 5 -3.32 -17.77 -5.07
C ALA A 5 -2.60 -16.87 -6.10
N PRO A 6 -2.39 -17.33 -7.35
CA PRO A 6 -1.73 -16.52 -8.38
C PRO A 6 -2.37 -15.15 -8.61
N ALA A 7 -3.69 -15.04 -8.40
CA ALA A 7 -4.42 -13.79 -8.49
C ALA A 7 -4.02 -12.80 -7.39
N ASP A 8 -3.87 -13.27 -6.15
CA ASP A 8 -3.52 -12.41 -5.02
C ASP A 8 -2.06 -11.96 -5.10
N LEU A 9 -1.15 -12.85 -5.51
CA LEU A 9 0.23 -12.49 -5.77
C LEU A 9 0.34 -11.37 -6.82
N ARG A 10 -0.45 -11.46 -7.90
CA ARG A 10 -0.47 -10.41 -8.93
C ARG A 10 -0.90 -9.06 -8.37
N LYS A 11 -1.97 -9.02 -7.57
CA LYS A 11 -2.45 -7.78 -6.93
C LYS A 11 -1.38 -7.14 -6.05
N CYS A 12 -0.65 -7.94 -5.26
CA CYS A 12 0.44 -7.43 -4.44
C CYS A 12 1.57 -6.81 -5.29
N LEU A 13 1.93 -7.44 -6.41
CA LEU A 13 2.95 -6.92 -7.33
C LEU A 13 2.49 -5.64 -8.04
N GLU A 14 1.24 -5.56 -8.44
CA GLU A 14 0.65 -4.35 -9.04
C GLU A 14 0.66 -3.18 -8.06
N ALA A 15 0.27 -3.42 -6.80
CA ALA A 15 0.33 -2.41 -5.74
C ALA A 15 1.78 -1.94 -5.47
N ALA A 16 2.72 -2.89 -5.34
CA ALA A 16 4.14 -2.58 -5.18
C ALA A 16 4.69 -1.72 -6.32
N ASN A 17 4.34 -2.06 -7.56
CA ASN A 17 4.77 -1.30 -8.74
C ASN A 17 4.15 0.10 -8.77
N MET A 18 2.88 0.24 -8.41
CA MET A 18 2.20 1.53 -8.29
C MET A 18 2.92 2.45 -7.28
N LEU A 19 3.19 1.96 -6.08
CA LEU A 19 3.90 2.73 -5.04
C LEU A 19 5.28 3.20 -5.53
N ALA A 20 6.05 2.28 -6.14
CA ALA A 20 7.35 2.61 -6.70
C ALA A 20 7.25 3.68 -7.81
N SER A 21 6.23 3.61 -8.67
CA SER A 21 6.00 4.59 -9.74
C SER A 21 5.67 5.99 -9.21
N PHE A 22 5.09 6.09 -8.01
CA PHE A 22 4.85 7.35 -7.31
C PHE A 22 6.04 7.80 -6.45
N GLY A 23 7.17 7.09 -6.51
CA GLY A 23 8.35 7.39 -5.68
C GLY A 23 8.16 7.08 -4.20
N ILE A 24 7.09 6.36 -3.83
CA ILE A 24 6.80 5.98 -2.45
C ILE A 24 7.67 4.79 -2.08
N ARG A 25 8.54 4.98 -1.09
CA ARG A 25 9.33 3.90 -0.50
C ARG A 25 8.45 3.07 0.43
N PHE A 26 8.49 1.75 0.26
CA PHE A 26 7.76 0.81 1.10
C PHE A 26 8.62 -0.42 1.42
N VAL A 27 8.21 -1.17 2.45
CA VAL A 27 8.79 -2.44 2.85
C VAL A 27 7.72 -3.53 2.85
N PRO A 28 8.01 -4.75 2.36
CA PRO A 28 7.06 -5.85 2.46
C PRO A 28 6.97 -6.34 3.91
N MET A 29 5.75 -6.48 4.43
CA MET A 29 5.47 -7.00 5.77
C MET A 29 4.74 -8.34 5.66
N PRO A 30 5.28 -9.45 6.20
CA PRO A 30 4.57 -10.72 6.21
C PRO A 30 3.44 -10.71 7.24
N ALA A 31 2.31 -11.34 6.90
CA ALA A 31 1.21 -11.63 7.83
C ALA A 31 1.14 -13.15 8.06
N ALA A 32 1.01 -13.57 9.31
CA ALA A 32 0.89 -14.97 9.69
C ALA A 32 -0.56 -15.47 9.64
N THR A 33 -1.54 -14.57 9.73
CA THR A 33 -2.97 -14.88 9.75
C THR A 33 -3.78 -13.90 8.89
N ASP A 34 -4.97 -14.32 8.47
CA ASP A 34 -5.88 -13.45 7.69
C ASP A 34 -6.32 -12.21 8.48
N ALA A 35 -6.48 -12.34 9.81
CA ALA A 35 -6.83 -11.22 10.68
C ALA A 35 -5.70 -10.18 10.73
N GLU A 36 -4.46 -10.63 10.85
CA GLU A 36 -3.28 -9.76 10.79
C GLU A 36 -3.14 -9.11 9.39
N TYR A 37 -3.38 -9.88 8.33
CA TYR A 37 -3.37 -9.35 6.97
C TYR A 37 -4.42 -8.23 6.77
N ALA A 38 -5.64 -8.44 7.26
CA ALA A 38 -6.71 -7.44 7.18
C ALA A 38 -6.35 -6.16 7.96
N MET A 39 -5.79 -6.30 9.17
CA MET A 39 -5.34 -5.18 9.98
C MET A 39 -4.20 -4.39 9.30
N LEU A 40 -3.17 -5.08 8.78
CA LEU A 40 -2.07 -4.45 8.06
C LEU A 40 -2.54 -3.76 6.78
N SER A 41 -3.49 -4.38 6.07
CA SER A 41 -4.10 -3.80 4.85
C SER A 41 -4.87 -2.52 5.17
N ALA A 42 -5.62 -2.49 6.26
CA ALA A 42 -6.34 -1.28 6.69
C ALA A 42 -5.35 -0.14 7.02
N MET A 43 -4.33 -0.41 7.83
CA MET A 43 -3.30 0.59 8.15
C MET A 43 -2.58 1.11 6.90
N PHE A 44 -2.33 0.23 5.91
CA PHE A 44 -1.73 0.62 4.64
C PHE A 44 -2.62 1.60 3.87
N MET A 45 -3.93 1.33 3.78
CA MET A 45 -4.89 2.22 3.11
C MET A 45 -5.00 3.57 3.82
N ASP A 46 -5.12 3.59 5.14
CA ASP A 46 -5.18 4.83 5.92
C ASP A 46 -3.92 5.70 5.72
N LYS A 47 -2.75 5.06 5.60
CA LYS A 47 -1.50 5.78 5.35
C LYS A 47 -1.44 6.33 3.92
N LEU A 48 -1.95 5.60 2.93
CA LEU A 48 -2.03 6.09 1.56
C LEU A 48 -2.98 7.29 1.44
N GLU A 49 -4.13 7.25 2.09
CA GLU A 49 -5.05 8.38 2.12
C GLU A 49 -4.38 9.63 2.74
N SER A 50 -3.67 9.45 3.85
CA SER A 50 -2.91 10.53 4.48
C SER A 50 -1.85 11.13 3.54
N LEU A 51 -1.12 10.28 2.80
CA LEU A 51 -0.12 10.73 1.82
C LEU A 51 -0.76 11.46 0.63
N ALA A 52 -1.94 11.03 0.18
CA ALA A 52 -2.68 11.71 -0.87
C ALA A 52 -3.11 13.12 -0.42
N VAL A 53 -3.65 13.26 0.79
CA VAL A 53 -4.03 14.57 1.37
C VAL A 53 -2.81 15.50 1.51
N GLU A 54 -1.67 14.97 1.95
CA GLU A 54 -0.42 15.73 2.04
C GLU A 54 0.07 16.21 0.67
N ALA A 55 -0.03 15.36 -0.35
CA ALA A 55 0.34 15.71 -1.73
C ALA A 55 -0.55 16.81 -2.29
N GLU A 56 -1.88 16.69 -2.16
CA GLU A 56 -2.85 17.70 -2.61
C GLU A 56 -2.62 19.07 -1.94
N LYS A 57 -2.32 19.07 -0.63
CA LYS A 57 -2.00 20.30 0.10
C LYS A 57 -0.70 20.95 -0.38
N SER A 58 0.31 20.14 -0.72
CA SER A 58 1.58 20.64 -1.25
C SER A 58 1.41 21.26 -2.64
N GLU A 59 0.48 20.77 -3.45
CA GLU A 59 0.19 21.30 -4.79
C GLU A 59 -0.67 22.58 -4.74
N GLY A 60 -1.57 22.70 -3.76
CA GLY A 60 -2.44 23.88 -3.57
C GLY A 60 -1.79 25.12 -2.92
N GLY A 61 -0.52 25.04 -2.52
CA GLY A 61 0.21 26.13 -1.83
C GLY A 61 1.11 26.98 -2.73
N ALA A 62 1.13 26.73 -4.04
CA ALA A 62 1.97 27.44 -5.01
C ALA A 62 1.15 28.25 -6.04
N ALA A 63 0.11 28.95 -5.57
CA ALA A 63 -0.68 29.90 -6.37
C ALA A 63 -0.53 31.33 -5.83
#